data_AF-A0A4R3HDF8-F1
#
_entry.id   AF-A0A4R3HDF8-F1
#
_cell.length_a   1.000
_cell.length_b   1.000
_cell.length_c   1.000
_cell.angle_alpha   90.00
_cell.angle_beta   90.00
_cell.angle_gamma   90.00
#
_symmetry.space_group_name_H-M   'P 1'
#
loop_
_entity.id
_entity.type
_entity.pdbx_description
1 polymer ?
#
loop_
_entity_poly.entity_id
_entity_poly.type
_entity_poly.pdbx_seq_one_letter_code
_entity_poly.pdbx_strand_id
1 'polypeptide(L)'
;DDSGVGWHYIAPGKPQQNGYNESFNGRLRDELLNETLFRSLPHARAVLETWRRDYNERRPHSKLGWMTPRAYASAFCGDTGRHAAQADSSARRPLATHQHQGSNQPRTLVIAG
;
A
#
# COMPACT_ATOMS: atom_id res chain seq x y z
N ASP A 1 -5.86 -15.81 11.77
CA ASP A 1 -6.01 -16.47 10.47
C ASP A 1 -4.83 -17.44 10.35
N ASP A 2 -4.96 -18.54 9.61
CA ASP A 2 -3.91 -19.57 9.57
C ASP A 2 -2.72 -19.18 8.66
N SER A 3 -2.73 -17.96 8.09
CA SER A 3 -1.67 -17.46 7.21
C SER A 3 -0.48 -16.83 7.95
N GLY A 4 -0.66 -16.44 9.22
CA GLY A 4 0.36 -15.74 10.02
C GLY A 4 0.62 -14.29 9.59
N VAL A 5 -0.19 -13.71 8.69
CA VAL A 5 -0.02 -12.33 8.20
C VAL A 5 -0.84 -11.35 9.04
N GLY A 6 -0.16 -10.39 9.68
CA GLY A 6 -0.79 -9.33 10.45
C GLY A 6 -1.42 -8.23 9.59
N TRP A 7 -2.54 -7.68 10.06
CA TRP A 7 -3.16 -6.50 9.44
C TRP A 7 -2.40 -5.23 9.81
N HIS A 8 -2.09 -4.42 8.79
CA HIS A 8 -1.46 -3.11 8.97
C HIS A 8 -2.31 -2.01 8.33
N TYR A 9 -2.90 -1.16 9.16
CA TYR A 9 -3.67 0.00 8.70
C TYR A 9 -2.76 1.22 8.54
N ILE A 10 -3.13 2.10 7.60
CA ILE A 10 -2.55 3.44 7.53
C ILE A 10 -2.92 4.23 8.79
N ALA A 11 -2.05 5.15 9.20
CA ALA A 11 -2.34 6.06 10.29
C ALA A 11 -3.43 7.07 9.86
N PRO A 12 -4.38 7.39 10.75
CA PRO A 12 -5.37 8.45 10.49
C PRO A 12 -4.68 9.77 10.10
N GLY A 13 -5.19 10.40 9.04
CA GLY A 13 -4.64 11.67 8.52
C GLY A 13 -3.28 11.55 7.81
N LYS A 14 -2.83 10.34 7.44
CA LYS A 14 -1.57 10.11 6.71
C LYS A 14 -1.80 9.41 5.35
N PRO A 15 -2.48 10.06 4.38
CA PRO A 15 -2.79 9.46 3.08
C PRO A 15 -1.54 9.03 2.30
N GLN A 16 -0.39 9.69 2.54
CA GLN A 16 0.87 9.37 1.86
C GLN A 16 1.35 7.93 2.11
N GLN A 17 0.91 7.28 3.21
CA GLN A 17 1.23 5.87 3.48
C GLN A 17 0.57 4.91 2.48
N ASN A 18 -0.48 5.34 1.78
CA ASN A 18 -1.16 4.58 0.73
C ASN A 18 -0.61 4.87 -0.68
N GLY A 19 0.42 5.73 -0.80
CA GLY A 19 0.87 6.26 -2.10
C GLY A 19 1.32 5.20 -3.11
N TYR A 20 1.85 4.06 -2.63
CA TYR A 20 2.24 2.95 -3.51
C TYR A 20 1.02 2.31 -4.20
N ASN A 21 -0.01 1.99 -3.43
CA ASN A 21 -1.25 1.41 -3.95
C ASN A 21 -1.99 2.40 -4.84
N GLU A 22 -2.00 3.68 -4.48
CA GLU A 22 -2.59 4.74 -5.29
C GLU A 22 -1.89 4.89 -6.64
N SER A 23 -0.56 4.91 -6.64
CA SER A 23 0.23 4.99 -7.87
C SER A 23 -0.01 3.81 -8.81
N PHE A 24 -0.08 2.59 -8.25
CA PHE A 24 -0.41 1.39 -9.00
C PHE A 24 -1.83 1.46 -9.60
N ASN A 25 -2.83 1.81 -8.78
CA ASN A 25 -4.22 1.88 -9.20
C ASN A 25 -4.46 2.99 -10.24
N GLY A 26 -3.77 4.13 -10.12
CA GLY A 26 -3.80 5.19 -11.13
C GLY A 26 -3.28 4.68 -12.48
N ARG A 27 -2.09 4.05 -12.48
CA ARG A 27 -1.49 3.47 -13.67
C ARG A 27 -2.38 2.43 -14.37
N LEU A 28 -2.99 1.52 -13.59
CA LEU A 28 -3.92 0.52 -14.12
C LEU A 28 -5.17 1.17 -14.76
N ARG A 29 -5.69 2.24 -14.15
CA ARG A 29 -6.82 2.98 -14.73
C ARG A 29 -6.45 3.64 -16.04
N ASP A 30 -5.38 4.41 -16.03
CA ASP A 30 -4.98 5.24 -17.16
C ASP A 30 -4.52 4.40 -18.36
N GLU A 31 -3.91 3.24 -18.15
CA GLU A 31 -3.36 2.44 -19.25
C GLU A 31 -4.27 1.29 -19.71
N LEU A 32 -5.27 0.91 -18.91
CA LEU A 32 -6.09 -0.27 -19.22
C LEU A 32 -7.58 -0.01 -19.08
N LEU A 33 -8.02 0.38 -17.87
CA LEU A 33 -9.45 0.38 -17.56
C LEU A 33 -10.20 1.49 -18.30
N ASN A 34 -9.58 2.64 -18.47
CA ASN A 34 -10.18 3.77 -19.18
C ASN A 34 -10.09 3.60 -20.71
N GLU A 35 -9.11 2.86 -21.20
CA GLU A 35 -8.83 2.69 -22.63
C GLU A 35 -9.53 1.47 -23.25
N THR A 36 -10.09 0.56 -22.42
CA THR A 36 -10.63 -0.72 -22.89
C THR A 36 -12.13 -0.85 -22.63
N LEU A 37 -12.91 -1.02 -23.70
CA LEU A 37 -14.29 -1.46 -23.58
C LEU A 37 -14.35 -2.98 -23.35
N PHE A 38 -14.82 -3.40 -22.17
CA PHE A 38 -14.97 -4.81 -21.84
C PHE A 38 -16.29 -5.37 -22.35
N ARG A 39 -16.22 -6.40 -23.20
CA ARG A 39 -17.40 -7.06 -23.80
C ARG A 39 -18.00 -8.17 -22.92
N SER A 40 -17.22 -8.73 -22.00
CA SER A 40 -17.64 -9.81 -21.09
C SER A 40 -16.64 -10.00 -19.95
N LEU A 41 -17.03 -10.73 -18.89
CA LEU A 41 -16.13 -11.09 -17.80
C LEU A 41 -14.92 -11.94 -18.25
N PRO A 42 -15.05 -12.96 -19.11
CA PRO A 42 -13.90 -13.67 -19.66
C PRO A 42 -12.92 -12.75 -20.42
N HIS A 43 -13.45 -11.81 -21.20
CA HIS A 43 -12.62 -10.83 -21.91
C HIS A 43 -11.86 -9.94 -20.93
N ALA A 44 -12.53 -9.41 -19.90
CA ALA A 44 -11.88 -8.60 -18.87
C ALA A 44 -10.76 -9.36 -18.15
N ARG A 45 -10.98 -10.63 -17.78
CA ARG A 45 -9.96 -11.47 -17.15
C ARG A 45 -8.74 -11.66 -18.05
N ALA A 46 -8.94 -11.93 -19.33
CA ALA A 46 -7.84 -12.13 -20.28
C ALA A 46 -7.02 -10.85 -20.49
N VAL A 47 -7.68 -9.71 -20.63
CA VAL A 47 -7.03 -8.40 -20.80
C VAL A 47 -6.24 -8.01 -19.53
N LEU A 48 -6.85 -8.16 -18.35
CA LEU A 48 -6.19 -7.89 -17.06
C LEU A 48 -4.97 -8.80 -16.83
N GLU A 49 -5.07 -10.09 -17.16
CA GLU A 49 -3.94 -11.01 -17.02
C GLU A 49 -2.78 -10.64 -17.96
N THR A 50 -3.11 -10.22 -19.19
CA THR A 50 -2.10 -9.76 -20.14
C THR A 50 -1.39 -8.51 -19.62
N TRP A 51 -2.13 -7.53 -19.13
CA TRP A 51 -1.58 -6.31 -18.54
C TRP A 51 -0.76 -6.61 -17.28
N ARG A 52 -1.23 -7.49 -16.39
CA ARG A 52 -0.51 -7.92 -15.18
C ARG A 52 0.85 -8.53 -15.51
N ARG A 53 0.91 -9.41 -16.52
CA ARG A 53 2.16 -10.01 -16.97
C ARG A 53 3.10 -8.97 -17.55
N ASP A 54 2.59 -8.07 -18.38
CA ASP A 54 3.42 -7.00 -18.93
C ASP A 54 4.04 -6.11 -17.84
N TYR A 55 3.19 -5.62 -16.93
CA TYR A 55 3.59 -4.77 -15.82
C TYR A 55 4.65 -5.43 -14.91
N ASN A 56 4.44 -6.70 -14.56
CA ASN A 56 5.30 -7.42 -13.60
C ASN A 56 6.54 -8.05 -14.23
N GLU A 57 6.49 -8.43 -15.51
CA GLU A 57 7.53 -9.26 -16.12
C GLU A 57 8.33 -8.57 -17.21
N ARG A 58 7.78 -7.53 -17.85
CA ARG A 58 8.42 -6.86 -19.00
C ARG A 58 8.80 -5.42 -18.71
N ARG A 59 7.99 -4.70 -17.92
CA ARG A 59 8.19 -3.27 -17.71
C ARG A 59 9.24 -2.97 -16.63
N PRO A 60 10.31 -2.23 -16.95
CA PRO A 60 11.25 -1.75 -15.95
C PRO A 60 10.68 -0.54 -15.19
N HIS A 61 10.93 -0.48 -13.88
CA HIS A 61 10.45 0.63 -13.03
C HIS A 61 11.63 1.37 -12.42
N SER A 62 11.63 2.70 -12.54
CA SER A 62 12.72 3.55 -12.02
C SER A 62 12.92 3.39 -10.50
N LYS A 63 11.84 3.23 -9.74
CA LYS A 63 11.91 2.95 -8.28
C LYS A 63 12.57 1.61 -7.93
N LEU A 64 12.63 0.69 -8.89
CA LEU A 64 13.25 -0.63 -8.74
C LEU A 64 14.62 -0.68 -9.43
N GLY A 65 15.28 0.47 -9.64
CA GLY A 65 16.56 0.53 -10.34
C GLY A 65 16.48 0.08 -11.80
N TRP A 66 15.34 0.36 -12.46
CA TRP A 66 15.03 -0.09 -13.82
C TRP A 66 14.92 -1.61 -13.98
N MET A 67 14.70 -2.34 -12.89
CA MET A 67 14.33 -3.75 -12.95
C MET A 67 12.82 -3.92 -13.13
N THR A 68 12.41 -5.08 -13.65
CA THR A 68 11.00 -5.50 -13.62
C THR A 68 10.63 -5.95 -12.20
N PRO A 69 9.35 -5.86 -11.78
CA PRO A 69 8.94 -6.29 -10.45
C PRO A 69 9.28 -7.75 -10.17
N ARG A 70 9.15 -8.63 -11.18
CA ARG A 70 9.55 -10.04 -11.07
C ARG A 70 11.05 -10.19 -10.84
N ALA A 71 11.89 -9.50 -11.62
CA ALA A 71 13.34 -9.57 -11.44
C ALA A 71 13.78 -9.03 -10.07
N TYR A 72 13.17 -7.91 -9.65
CA TYR A 72 13.38 -7.34 -8.33
C TYR A 72 13.01 -8.35 -7.23
N ALA A 73 11.82 -8.95 -7.29
CA ALA A 73 11.37 -9.95 -6.31
C ALA A 73 12.26 -11.20 -6.27
N SER A 74 12.72 -11.69 -7.43
CA SER A 74 13.63 -12.83 -7.49
C SER A 74 14.97 -12.56 -6.78
N ALA A 75 15.45 -11.31 -6.78
CA ALA A 75 16.66 -10.95 -6.03
C ALA A 75 16.51 -11.06 -4.50
N PHE A 76 15.28 -11.08 -3.97
CA PHE A 76 15.02 -11.30 -2.53
C PHE A 76 14.86 -12.78 -2.16
N CYS A 77 14.64 -13.65 -3.15
CA CYS A 77 14.40 -15.08 -2.93
C CYS A 77 15.66 -15.95 -3.15
N GLY A 78 16.74 -15.38 -3.71
CA GLY A 78 17.99 -16.08 -3.99
C GLY A 78 19.24 -15.39 -3.41
N ASP A 79 19.90 -16.08 -2.48
CA ASP A 79 21.31 -16.04 -2.02
C ASP A 79 22.19 -14.78 -2.23
N THR A 80 21.64 -13.58 -2.13
CA THR A 80 22.45 -12.40 -1.80
C THR A 80 21.68 -11.57 -0.81
N GLY A 81 22.13 -11.62 0.45
CA GLY A 81 21.69 -10.76 1.54
C GLY A 81 21.99 -9.29 1.27
N ARG A 82 21.33 -8.69 0.29
CA ARG A 82 21.15 -7.25 0.26
C ARG A 82 19.98 -6.94 1.17
N HIS A 83 20.31 -6.59 2.41
CA HIS A 83 19.55 -5.64 3.20
C HIS A 83 19.30 -4.38 2.36
N ALA A 84 18.32 -4.43 1.46
CA ALA A 84 17.89 -3.30 0.65
C ALA A 84 16.63 -2.64 1.23
N ALA A 85 16.25 -3.03 2.45
CA ALA A 85 15.61 -2.07 3.34
C ALA A 85 16.74 -1.20 3.89
N GLN A 86 16.97 -0.02 3.29
CA GLN A 86 17.53 1.08 4.07
C GLN A 86 16.60 1.26 5.27
N ALA A 87 17.03 0.73 6.42
CA ALA A 87 16.31 0.77 7.69
C ALA A 87 16.20 2.20 8.25
N ASP A 88 16.81 3.19 7.57
CA ASP A 88 16.89 4.58 8.03
C ASP A 88 15.96 5.50 7.23
N SER A 89 14.66 5.22 7.29
CA SER A 89 13.62 6.26 7.24
C SER A 89 12.32 5.62 7.71
N SER A 90 11.88 5.82 8.95
CA SER A 90 11.15 7.02 9.34
C SER A 90 11.03 7.03 10.87
N ALA A 91 11.70 7.98 11.52
CA ALA A 91 11.49 8.44 12.90
C ALA A 91 11.43 7.37 14.03
N ARG A 92 12.30 7.49 15.03
CA ARG A 92 12.15 6.79 16.32
C ARG A 92 10.77 7.11 16.90
N ARG A 93 9.94 6.10 17.12
CA ARG A 93 8.64 6.26 17.79
C ARG A 93 8.89 6.62 19.26
N PRO A 94 8.38 7.75 19.79
CA PRO A 94 8.29 7.89 21.23
C PRO A 94 7.25 6.88 21.73
N LEU A 95 7.64 6.07 22.72
CA LEU A 95 6.74 5.20 23.46
C LEU A 95 5.76 6.09 24.24
N ALA A 96 4.52 6.21 23.76
CA ALA A 96 3.46 6.82 24.53
C ALA A 96 3.09 5.86 25.67
N THR A 97 3.48 6.21 26.89
CA THR A 97 3.01 5.57 28.13
C THR A 97 1.50 5.78 28.29
N HIS A 98 0.75 4.68 28.40
CA HIS A 98 -0.66 4.69 28.76
C HIS A 98 -0.85 5.15 30.21
N GLN A 99 -1.53 6.27 30.43
CA GLN A 99 -2.26 6.65 31.66
C GLN A 99 -3.26 7.76 31.24
N HIS A 100 -4.53 7.85 31.64
CA HIS A 100 -5.39 7.11 32.56
C HIS A 100 -6.84 7.60 32.36
N GLN A 101 -7.79 6.67 32.48
CA GLN A 101 -9.21 6.80 32.86
C GLN A 101 -10.11 7.89 32.24
N GLY A 102 -11.16 7.39 31.56
CA GLY A 102 -12.34 8.16 31.25
C GLY A 102 -13.10 8.61 32.50
N SER A 103 -13.68 9.79 32.41
CA SER A 103 -14.72 10.26 33.32
C SER A 103 -15.94 10.63 32.49
N ASN A 104 -17.03 9.90 32.74
CA ASN A 104 -18.32 10.07 32.13
C ASN A 104 -19.27 10.49 33.25
N GLN A 105 -19.70 11.77 33.31
CA GLN A 105 -20.87 12.20 34.09
C GLN A 105 -21.51 13.50 33.52
N PRO A 106 -22.83 13.71 33.71
CA PRO A 106 -23.68 14.62 32.92
C PRO A 106 -23.88 16.03 33.52
N ARG A 107 -24.19 16.96 32.61
CA ARG A 107 -24.85 18.31 32.71
C ARG A 107 -24.85 19.07 34.06
N THR A 108 -24.50 20.36 33.99
CA THR A 108 -25.22 21.43 34.72
C THR A 108 -25.20 22.73 33.90
N LEU A 109 -26.38 23.36 33.78
CA LEU A 109 -26.70 24.65 33.17
C LEU A 109 -26.44 25.76 34.19
N VAL A 110 -25.76 26.86 33.82
CA VAL A 110 -25.90 28.18 34.48
C VAL A 110 -25.76 29.30 33.44
N ILE A 111 -26.74 30.20 33.43
CA ILE A 111 -26.80 31.50 32.75
C ILE A 111 -26.18 32.57 33.68
N ALA A 112 -25.37 33.49 33.14
CA ALA A 112 -25.26 34.93 33.47
C ALA A 112 -23.91 35.48 32.93
N GLY A 113 -23.83 36.69 32.35
CA GLY A 113 -24.83 37.74 32.18
C GLY A 113 -24.45 38.73 31.10
#